data_AF-A0A917VZJ9-F1
#
_entry.id   AF-A0A917VZJ9-F1
#
_cell.length_a   1.000
_cell.length_b   1.000
_cell.length_c   1.000
_cell.angle_alpha   90.00
_cell.angle_beta   90.00
_cell.angle_gamma   90.00
#
_symmetry.space_group_name_H-M   'P 1'
#
loop_
_entity.id
_entity.type
_entity.pdbx_description
1 polymer ?
#
loop_
_entity_poly.entity_id
_entity_poly.type
_entity_poly.pdbx_seq_one_letter_code
_entity_poly.pdbx_strand_id
1 'polypeptide(L)'
;MPFPRIVIAAVAVITMVGAVLADLVVPDLAAQHAFNPNRPPHAKFHDAQYMVMTVLLGIIGLALALRPGRDARGRTLCVAAVVATPWLGMAGALLFPGSHLRSRVRRSHRFRSRPARPGLLGADPAHGPTRRRGAASLRRPDPH
;
A
#
# COMPACT_ATOMS: atom_id res chain seq x y z
N MET A 1 31.95 -24.95 2.44
CA MET A 1 31.51 -23.61 2.90
C MET A 1 31.49 -23.61 4.43
N PRO A 2 32.08 -22.63 5.13
CA PRO A 2 31.99 -22.55 6.59
C PRO A 2 30.52 -22.36 7.03
N PHE A 3 30.15 -22.94 8.17
CA PHE A 3 28.77 -22.97 8.70
C PHE A 3 28.01 -21.62 8.65
N PRO A 4 28.60 -20.48 9.06
CA PRO A 4 27.91 -19.19 9.00
C PRO A 4 27.50 -18.75 7.58
N ARG A 5 28.30 -19.13 6.56
CA ARG A 5 27.98 -18.80 5.16
C ARG A 5 26.82 -19.64 4.63
N ILE A 6 26.67 -20.88 5.11
CA ILE A 6 25.53 -21.73 4.76
C ILE A 6 24.24 -21.13 5.34
N VAL A 7 24.26 -20.76 6.63
CA VAL A 7 23.10 -20.14 7.29
C VAL A 7 22.69 -18.87 6.57
N ILE A 8 23.63 -17.96 6.29
CA ILE A 8 23.30 -16.69 5.64
C ILE A 8 22.87 -16.86 4.18
N ALA A 9 23.45 -17.82 3.45
CA ALA A 9 22.96 -18.16 2.12
C ALA A 9 21.52 -18.71 2.17
N ALA A 10 21.18 -19.53 3.16
CA ALA A 10 19.82 -20.01 3.37
C ALA A 10 18.86 -18.84 3.67
N VAL A 11 19.23 -17.91 4.55
CA VAL A 11 18.41 -16.72 4.85
C VAL A 11 18.23 -15.83 3.62
N ALA A 12 19.27 -15.69 2.78
CA ALA A 12 19.17 -14.94 1.52
C ALA A 12 18.17 -15.58 0.55
N VAL A 13 18.19 -16.91 0.41
CA VAL A 13 17.23 -17.66 -0.41
C VAL A 13 15.81 -17.55 0.15
N ILE A 14 15.63 -17.71 1.46
CA ILE A 14 14.33 -17.56 2.12
C ILE A 14 13.78 -16.14 1.90
N THR A 15 14.62 -15.12 2.03
CA THR A 15 14.22 -13.72 1.81
C THR A 15 13.84 -13.48 0.36
N MET A 16 14.61 -14.01 -0.59
CA MET A 16 14.33 -13.91 -2.03
C MET A 16 12.98 -14.53 -2.40
N VAL A 17 12.71 -15.73 -1.90
CA VAL A 17 11.61 -16.59 -2.38
C VAL A 17 10.35 -16.43 -1.52
N GLY A 18 10.50 -16.09 -0.24
CA GLY A 18 9.40 -16.06 0.73
C GLY A 18 8.26 -15.11 0.35
N ALA A 19 8.58 -13.87 -0.04
CA ALA A 19 7.56 -12.89 -0.43
C ALA A 19 6.82 -13.31 -1.72
N VAL A 20 7.56 -13.85 -2.69
CA VAL A 20 6.99 -14.33 -3.96
C VAL A 20 6.07 -15.53 -3.72
N LEU A 21 6.49 -16.49 -2.90
CA LEU A 21 5.64 -17.64 -2.56
C LEU A 21 4.39 -17.21 -1.82
N ALA A 22 4.52 -16.33 -0.84
CA ALA A 22 3.39 -15.84 -0.06
C ALA A 22 2.35 -15.17 -0.95
N ASP A 23 2.77 -14.28 -1.85
CA ASP A 23 1.82 -13.40 -2.55
C ASP A 23 1.43 -13.86 -3.96
N LEU A 24 2.17 -14.80 -4.57
CA LEU A 24 1.83 -15.36 -5.89
C LEU A 24 1.42 -16.84 -5.85
N VAL A 25 1.99 -17.63 -4.94
CA VAL A 25 1.84 -19.10 -4.97
C VAL A 25 0.81 -19.59 -3.95
N VAL A 26 0.77 -19.01 -2.75
CA VAL A 26 -0.20 -19.40 -1.73
C VAL A 26 -1.52 -18.66 -1.99
N PRO A 27 -2.58 -19.34 -2.48
CA PRO A 27 -3.79 -18.68 -2.97
C PRO A 27 -4.49 -17.84 -1.89
N ASP A 28 -4.48 -18.32 -0.65
CA ASP A 28 -5.10 -17.66 0.49
C ASP A 28 -4.41 -16.34 0.86
N LEU A 29 -3.07 -16.28 0.75
CA LEU A 29 -2.27 -15.09 1.02
C LEU A 29 -2.32 -14.12 -0.15
N ALA A 30 -2.21 -14.63 -1.38
CA ALA A 30 -2.34 -13.89 -2.63
C ALA A 30 -3.68 -13.13 -2.71
N ALA A 31 -4.78 -13.80 -2.36
CA ALA A 31 -6.12 -13.22 -2.31
C ALA A 31 -6.31 -12.18 -1.18
N GLN A 32 -5.42 -12.14 -0.19
CA GLN A 32 -5.41 -11.14 0.89
C GLN A 32 -4.51 -9.93 0.56
N HIS A 33 -3.52 -10.11 -0.31
CA HIS A 33 -2.51 -9.11 -0.68
C HIS A 33 -2.72 -8.59 -2.10
N ALA A 34 -1.81 -8.93 -3.02
CA ALA A 34 -1.72 -8.34 -4.35
C ALA A 34 -3.00 -8.53 -5.21
N PHE A 35 -3.68 -9.68 -5.05
CA PHE A 35 -4.84 -10.03 -5.87
C PHE A 35 -6.19 -9.67 -5.23
N ASN A 36 -6.21 -9.07 -4.03
CA ASN A 36 -7.46 -8.66 -3.40
C ASN A 36 -8.08 -7.44 -4.13
N PRO A 37 -9.28 -7.54 -4.73
CA PRO A 37 -9.91 -6.39 -5.40
C PRO A 37 -10.25 -5.24 -4.44
N ASN A 38 -10.39 -5.51 -3.14
CA ASN A 38 -10.77 -4.52 -2.14
C ASN A 38 -9.59 -3.78 -1.48
N ARG A 39 -8.34 -4.15 -1.79
CA ARG A 39 -7.16 -3.43 -1.27
C ARG A 39 -6.97 -2.11 -2.03
N PRO A 40 -6.67 -1.00 -1.34
CA PRO A 40 -6.34 0.26 -2.00
C PRO A 40 -5.17 0.07 -2.98
N PRO A 41 -5.17 0.73 -4.15
CA PRO A 41 -4.09 0.61 -5.15
C PRO A 41 -2.70 0.85 -4.57
N HIS A 42 -2.57 1.82 -3.65
CA HIS A 42 -1.32 2.13 -2.96
C HIS A 42 -0.80 0.95 -2.11
N ALA A 43 -1.66 0.20 -1.43
CA ALA A 43 -1.25 -0.95 -0.63
C ALA A 43 -0.68 -2.09 -1.52
N LYS A 44 -1.27 -2.29 -2.71
CA LYS A 44 -0.77 -3.25 -3.70
C LYS A 44 0.59 -2.84 -4.26
N PHE A 45 0.81 -1.53 -4.44
CA PHE A 45 2.10 -1.01 -4.85
C PHE A 45 3.18 -1.32 -3.80
N HIS A 46 2.90 -1.06 -2.51
CA HIS A 46 3.83 -1.40 -1.43
C HIS A 46 4.11 -2.91 -1.33
N ASP A 47 3.09 -3.77 -1.55
CA ASP A 47 3.32 -5.24 -1.60
C ASP A 47 4.25 -5.62 -2.77
N ALA A 48 3.95 -5.14 -3.98
CA ALA A 48 4.75 -5.44 -5.17
C ALA A 48 6.18 -4.90 -5.03
N GLN A 49 6.33 -3.69 -4.47
CA GLN A 49 7.63 -3.12 -4.14
C GLN A 49 8.38 -4.01 -3.16
N TYR A 50 7.72 -4.52 -2.11
CA TYR A 50 8.33 -5.40 -1.12
C TYR A 50 8.80 -6.71 -1.76
N MET A 51 7.97 -7.37 -2.58
CA MET A 51 8.36 -8.58 -3.32
C MET A 51 9.61 -8.38 -4.18
N VAL A 52 9.63 -7.30 -4.98
CA VAL A 52 10.75 -7.00 -5.88
C VAL A 52 12.01 -6.69 -5.06
N MET A 53 11.88 -5.90 -4.00
CA MET A 53 12.99 -5.53 -3.13
C MET A 53 13.61 -6.75 -2.45
N THR A 54 12.80 -7.67 -1.91
CA THR A 54 13.32 -8.87 -1.24
C THR A 54 14.01 -9.82 -2.22
N VAL A 55 13.53 -9.92 -3.46
CA VAL A 55 14.22 -10.67 -4.53
C VAL A 55 15.59 -10.06 -4.83
N LEU A 56 15.66 -8.74 -5.05
CA LEU A 56 16.91 -8.05 -5.34
C LEU A 56 17.92 -8.18 -4.19
N LEU A 57 17.48 -7.95 -2.95
CA LEU A 57 18.34 -8.08 -1.76
C LEU A 57 18.82 -9.52 -1.55
N GLY A 58 17.97 -10.51 -1.83
CA GLY A 58 18.35 -11.92 -1.79
C GLY A 58 19.40 -12.29 -2.84
N ILE A 59 19.25 -11.81 -4.09
CA ILE A 59 20.25 -11.99 -5.16
C ILE A 59 21.58 -11.33 -4.77
N ILE A 60 21.55 -10.08 -4.29
CA ILE A 60 22.75 -9.36 -3.85
C ILE A 60 23.42 -10.12 -2.69
N GLY A 61 22.63 -10.55 -1.70
CA GLY A 61 23.12 -11.30 -0.55
C GLY A 61 23.78 -12.63 -0.97
N LEU A 62 23.15 -13.38 -1.88
CA LEU A 62 23.68 -14.64 -2.39
C LEU A 62 24.95 -14.43 -3.23
N ALA A 63 24.96 -13.43 -4.13
CA ALA A 63 26.14 -13.10 -4.94
C ALA A 63 27.34 -12.73 -4.05
N LEU A 64 27.11 -11.94 -3.00
CA LEU A 64 28.14 -11.61 -2.01
C LEU A 64 28.55 -12.84 -1.18
N ALA A 65 27.61 -13.69 -0.78
CA ALA A 65 27.91 -14.91 -0.01
C ALA A 65 28.73 -15.93 -0.79
N LEU A 66 28.56 -16.02 -2.12
CA LEU A 66 29.26 -16.97 -2.99
C LEU A 66 30.61 -16.47 -3.50
N ARG A 67 30.89 -15.16 -3.43
CA ARG A 67 32.18 -14.61 -3.88
C ARG A 67 33.37 -15.20 -3.08
N PRO A 68 34.50 -15.54 -3.73
CA PRO A 68 35.78 -15.84 -3.07
C PRO A 68 36.39 -14.56 -2.46
N GLY A 69 37.19 -14.65 -1.40
CA GLY A 69 37.86 -13.47 -0.82
C GLY A 69 38.45 -13.69 0.57
N ARG A 70 39.45 -12.89 0.93
CA ARG A 70 40.25 -13.00 2.17
C ARG A 70 39.50 -12.56 3.43
N ASP A 71 38.61 -11.57 3.33
CA ASP A 71 37.76 -11.14 4.46
C ASP A 71 36.42 -11.87 4.46
N ALA A 72 36.42 -13.09 5.00
CA ALA A 72 35.20 -13.86 5.13
C ALA A 72 34.23 -13.27 6.17
N ARG A 73 34.75 -12.71 7.28
CA ARG A 73 33.93 -12.26 8.42
C ARG A 73 33.21 -10.96 8.11
N GLY A 74 33.90 -9.94 7.62
CA GLY A 74 33.28 -8.65 7.27
C GLY A 74 32.23 -8.81 6.19
N ARG A 75 32.49 -9.68 5.20
CA ARG A 75 31.50 -10.02 4.17
C ARG A 75 30.28 -10.74 4.72
N THR A 76 30.46 -11.70 5.61
CA THR A 76 29.34 -12.40 6.26
C THR A 76 28.45 -11.43 7.03
N LEU A 77 29.02 -10.46 7.75
CA LEU A 77 28.26 -9.40 8.44
C LEU A 77 27.55 -8.47 7.44
N CYS A 78 28.20 -8.09 6.34
CA CYS A 78 27.60 -7.28 5.29
C CYS A 78 26.38 -7.98 4.66
N VAL A 79 26.51 -9.26 4.30
CA VAL A 79 25.38 -10.03 3.78
C VAL A 79 24.25 -10.14 4.80
N ALA A 80 24.58 -10.38 6.07
CA ALA A 80 23.57 -10.42 7.14
C ALA A 80 22.81 -9.09 7.25
N ALA A 81 23.51 -7.94 7.20
CA ALA A 81 22.88 -6.63 7.25
C ALA A 81 21.96 -6.37 6.04
N VAL A 82 22.42 -6.69 4.83
CA VAL A 82 21.64 -6.54 3.59
C VAL A 82 20.34 -7.36 3.66
N VAL A 83 20.44 -8.63 4.03
CA VAL A 83 19.30 -9.55 4.05
C VAL A 83 18.37 -9.29 5.26
N ALA A 84 18.88 -8.72 6.35
CA ALA A 84 18.06 -8.32 7.51
C ALA A 84 17.27 -7.01 7.28
N THR A 85 17.65 -6.20 6.30
CA THR A 85 17.05 -4.87 6.04
C THR A 85 15.51 -4.90 5.91
N PRO A 86 14.88 -5.84 5.17
CA PRO A 86 13.42 -5.89 5.07
C PRO A 86 12.73 -6.16 6.41
N TRP A 87 13.33 -7.00 7.25
CA TRP A 87 12.82 -7.34 8.58
C TRP A 87 12.93 -6.17 9.54
N LEU A 88 14.05 -5.44 9.50
CA LEU A 88 14.24 -4.22 10.28
C LEU A 88 13.27 -3.12 9.82
N GLY A 89 13.01 -3.02 8.52
CA GLY A 89 12.00 -2.13 7.97
C GLY A 89 10.59 -2.45 8.48
N MET A 90 10.19 -3.72 8.49
CA MET A 90 8.91 -4.15 9.06
C MET A 90 8.82 -3.90 10.57
N ALA A 91 9.88 -4.20 11.32
CA ALA A 91 9.93 -3.94 12.75
C ALA A 91 9.83 -2.44 13.06
N GLY A 92 10.54 -1.61 12.29
CA GLY A 92 10.47 -0.16 12.38
C GLY A 92 9.10 0.40 11.98
N ALA A 93 8.41 -0.24 11.02
CA ALA A 93 7.08 0.17 10.61
C ALA A 93 6.09 0.16 11.78
N LEU A 94 6.21 -0.78 12.72
CA LEU A 94 5.35 -0.88 13.91
C LEU A 94 5.39 0.36 14.82
N LEU A 95 6.45 1.18 14.71
CA LEU A 95 6.59 2.41 15.49
C LEU A 95 5.76 3.56 14.90
N PHE A 96 5.27 3.43 13.66
CA PHE A 96 4.49 4.46 13.01
C PHE A 96 3.00 4.35 13.40
N PRO A 97 2.36 5.45 13.81
CA PRO A 97 0.95 5.42 14.18
C PRO A 97 0.08 5.05 12.97
N GLY A 98 -0.78 4.04 13.13
CA GLY A 98 -1.73 3.58 12.10
C GLY A 98 -1.25 2.41 11.22
N SER A 99 -0.01 1.93 11.39
CA SER A 99 0.47 0.70 10.74
C SER A 99 -0.03 -0.54 11.51
N HIS A 100 -1.22 -1.01 11.19
CA HIS A 100 -1.77 -2.22 11.81
C HIS A 100 -1.35 -3.47 11.06
N LEU A 101 -0.84 -4.47 11.79
CA LEU A 101 -0.45 -5.79 11.23
C LEU A 101 -1.65 -6.54 10.63
N ARG A 102 -2.87 -6.23 11.10
CA ARG A 102 -4.14 -6.72 10.54
C ARG A 102 -5.12 -5.56 10.51
N SER A 103 -5.66 -5.26 9.34
CA SER A 103 -6.82 -4.37 9.21
C SER A 103 -8.10 -5.22 9.34
N ARG A 104 -9.04 -4.78 10.19
CA ARG A 104 -10.41 -5.33 10.10
C ARG A 104 -11.01 -4.84 8.79
N VAL A 105 -11.57 -5.75 8.00
CA VAL A 105 -12.38 -5.39 6.83
C VAL A 105 -13.55 -4.54 7.32
N ARG A 106 -13.42 -3.22 7.26
CA ARG A 106 -14.55 -2.32 7.45
C ARG A 106 -15.35 -2.42 6.16
N ARG A 107 -16.42 -3.22 6.14
CA ARG A 107 -17.42 -3.21 5.06
C ARG A 107 -18.02 -1.80 5.00
N SER A 108 -17.43 -0.90 4.25
CA SER A 108 -18.04 0.39 3.94
C SER A 108 -19.02 0.17 2.79
N HIS A 109 -20.24 -0.27 3.10
CA HIS A 109 -21.40 -0.01 2.25
C HIS A 109 -21.67 1.51 2.25
N ARG A 110 -20.92 2.28 1.45
CA ARG A 110 -21.24 3.68 1.15
C ARG A 110 -20.44 4.23 -0.04
N PHE A 111 -20.50 3.54 -1.17
CA PHE A 111 -20.47 4.25 -2.44
C PHE A 111 -21.92 4.54 -2.83
N ARG A 112 -22.49 5.57 -2.21
CA ARG A 112 -23.80 6.09 -2.62
C ARG A 112 -23.53 6.86 -3.91
N SER A 113 -23.77 6.22 -5.05
CA SER A 113 -23.90 6.89 -6.34
C SER A 113 -24.80 8.11 -6.11
N ARG A 114 -24.26 9.31 -6.36
CA ARG A 114 -25.12 10.48 -6.53
C ARG A 114 -26.06 10.15 -7.70
N PRO A 115 -27.38 10.06 -7.53
CA PRO A 115 -28.25 10.01 -8.68
C PRO A 115 -28.06 11.33 -9.43
N ALA A 116 -27.76 11.23 -10.72
CA ALA A 116 -27.84 12.37 -11.62
C ALA A 116 -29.24 12.97 -11.47
N ARG A 117 -29.32 14.27 -11.13
CA ARG A 117 -30.58 15.01 -11.10
C ARG A 117 -31.19 14.96 -12.52
N PRO A 118 -32.35 14.34 -12.75
CA PRO A 118 -33.09 14.54 -13.98
C PRO A 118 -33.95 15.78 -13.78
N GLY A 119 -33.58 16.90 -14.39
CA GLY A 119 -34.33 18.13 -14.22
C GLY A 119 -33.63 19.36 -14.77
N LEU A 120 -33.45 19.41 -16.08
CA LEU A 120 -33.34 20.64 -16.86
C LEU A 120 -33.66 20.32 -18.33
N LEU A 121 -34.86 19.77 -18.52
CA LEU A 121 -35.59 19.82 -19.78
C LEU A 121 -36.57 20.99 -19.64
N GLY A 122 -36.43 22.03 -20.46
CA GLY A 122 -37.38 23.13 -20.55
C GLY A 122 -36.80 24.50 -20.17
N ALA A 123 -36.10 25.13 -21.12
CA ALA A 123 -36.00 26.58 -21.17
C ALA A 123 -36.30 27.00 -22.62
N ASP A 124 -37.58 27.23 -22.86
CA ASP A 124 -38.15 27.85 -24.04
C ASP A 124 -38.05 29.38 -23.89
N PRO A 125 -37.44 30.15 -24.82
CA PRO A 125 -37.31 31.59 -24.67
C PRO A 125 -38.14 32.34 -25.73
N ALA A 126 -39.44 32.54 -25.51
CA ALA A 126 -40.17 33.61 -26.22
C ALA A 126 -41.54 33.89 -25.58
N HIS A 127 -41.62 34.95 -24.75
CA HIS A 127 -42.68 35.98 -24.71
C HIS A 127 -42.86 36.61 -23.33
N GLY A 128 -42.52 37.91 -23.25
CA GLY A 128 -43.46 38.99 -22.90
C GLY A 128 -43.88 39.20 -21.42
N PRO A 129 -43.78 40.44 -20.86
CA PRO A 129 -43.76 40.68 -19.42
C PRO A 129 -45.12 41.06 -18.81
N THR A 130 -45.39 40.70 -17.56
CA THR A 130 -46.45 41.31 -16.73
C THR A 130 -46.11 41.39 -15.23
N ARG A 131 -45.59 42.56 -14.84
CA ARG A 131 -45.98 43.43 -13.70
C ARG A 131 -46.73 42.80 -12.48
N ARG A 132 -46.12 42.88 -11.28
CA ARG A 132 -46.68 43.38 -9.97
C ARG A 132 -45.69 43.03 -8.84
N ARG A 133 -44.95 44.00 -8.28
CA ARG A 133 -45.23 44.83 -7.07
C ARG A 133 -45.46 44.05 -5.77
N GLY A 134 -44.59 44.35 -4.79
CA GLY A 134 -44.78 44.14 -3.35
C GLY A 134 -44.07 42.89 -2.81
N ALA A 135 -43.37 42.88 -1.69
CA ALA A 135 -43.12 43.91 -0.68
C ALA A 135 -41.87 43.49 0.12
N ALA A 136 -41.35 44.46 0.88
CA ALA A 136 -40.14 44.40 1.67
C ALA A 136 -40.05 43.24 2.66
N SER A 137 -38.86 42.64 2.76
CA SER A 137 -38.41 41.91 3.95
C SER A 137 -37.20 42.65 4.53
N LEU A 138 -37.53 43.59 5.41
CA LEU A 138 -36.59 44.35 6.23
C LEU A 138 -35.91 43.45 7.28
N ARG A 139 -34.63 43.75 7.50
CA ARG A 139 -33.86 43.66 8.77
C ARG A 139 -33.54 42.28 9.36
N ARG A 140 -32.26 41.91 9.20
CA ARG A 140 -31.37 41.53 10.33
C ARG A 140 -31.21 42.74 11.26
N PRO A 141 -31.04 42.56 12.59
CA PRO A 141 -29.72 42.22 13.14
C PRO A 141 -29.72 41.32 14.40
N ASP A 142 -28.71 40.45 14.53
CA ASP A 142 -28.12 40.05 15.83
C ASP A 142 -27.30 41.24 16.39
N PRO A 143 -26.73 41.29 17.62
CA PRO A 143 -26.64 40.26 18.68
C PRO A 143 -26.89 40.80 20.12
N HIS A 144 -26.71 39.90 21.09
CA HIS A 144 -26.55 40.06 22.56
C HIS A 144 -27.82 40.06 23.42
#